data_AF-A0AAI8VZI8-F1
#
_entry.id   AF-A0AAI8VZI8-F1
#
_cell.length_a   1.000
_cell.length_b   1.000
_cell.length_c   1.000
_cell.angle_alpha   90.00
_cell.angle_beta   90.00
_cell.angle_gamma   90.00
#
_symmetry.space_group_name_H-M   'P 1'
#
loop_
_entity.id
_entity.type
_entity.pdbx_description
1 polymer ?
#
loop_
_entity_poly.entity_id
_entity_poly.type
_entity_poly.pdbx_seq_one_letter_code
_entity_poly.pdbx_strand_id
1 'polypeptide(L)'
;MAHSKVAIVTGGTLGIGFAVSKSLLEDPDGGWEVYILYHSSPYKVSQALPRAHLKQADVTSWQSLSKAFSDVFEETGRLDFVFANAGVLFTTDFFADMTGNTIEPIDMSPVDYASQFAPVYSATKAGVVHFMRSIAKPLFQTHGVRVHAICPGAVHTTLVSSAVWAAFPIESFISVKDIVAVVRHLMSDQPLIDSAGRRIALESKFGLAVEVGTTGLYIRDEQKFSDPVAQSSLAVLSMLEESTTEE
;
A
#
# COMPACT_ATOMS: atom_id res chain seq x y z
N MET A 1 -16.28 -27.72 0.99
CA MET A 1 -15.56 -27.18 -0.17
C MET A 1 -14.62 -26.12 0.37
N ALA A 2 -13.35 -26.08 -0.04
CA ALA A 2 -12.45 -25.02 0.40
C ALA A 2 -12.98 -23.68 -0.14
N HIS A 3 -13.33 -22.75 0.76
CA HIS A 3 -13.81 -21.43 0.35
C HIS A 3 -12.68 -20.66 -0.33
N SER A 4 -12.98 -19.99 -1.45
CA SER A 4 -12.06 -19.05 -2.09
C SER A 4 -11.63 -17.99 -1.08
N LYS A 5 -10.36 -17.61 -1.11
CA LYS A 5 -9.85 -16.38 -0.49
C LYS A 5 -10.35 -15.17 -1.28
N VAL A 6 -10.62 -14.08 -0.57
CA VAL A 6 -11.21 -12.87 -1.16
C VAL A 6 -10.23 -11.72 -1.03
N ALA A 7 -10.01 -11.02 -2.13
CA ALA A 7 -9.14 -9.85 -2.19
C ALA A 7 -9.89 -8.61 -2.69
N ILE A 8 -9.66 -7.46 -2.06
CA ILE A 8 -10.06 -6.14 -2.59
C ILE A 8 -8.80 -5.38 -3.00
N VAL A 9 -8.78 -4.86 -4.24
CA VAL A 9 -7.69 -4.02 -4.75
C VAL A 9 -8.23 -2.67 -5.20
N THR A 10 -7.84 -1.59 -4.53
CA THR A 10 -8.22 -0.23 -4.92
C THR A 10 -7.27 0.31 -5.99
N GLY A 11 -7.81 0.99 -7.01
CA GLY A 11 -7.00 1.46 -8.13
C GLY A 11 -6.38 0.30 -8.94
N GLY A 12 -7.05 -0.86 -8.96
CA GLY A 12 -6.56 -2.08 -9.61
C GLY A 12 -6.72 -2.12 -11.14
N THR A 13 -7.12 -1.02 -11.77
CA THR A 13 -7.35 -0.98 -13.23
C THR A 13 -6.07 -0.81 -14.04
N LEU A 14 -4.99 -0.30 -13.44
CA LEU A 14 -3.72 0.03 -14.10
C LEU A 14 -2.52 -0.21 -13.15
N GLY A 15 -1.31 -0.16 -13.71
CA GLY A 15 -0.06 -0.14 -12.95
C GLY A 15 0.12 -1.30 -11.96
N ILE A 16 0.56 -0.98 -10.75
CA ILE A 16 0.85 -1.95 -9.69
C ILE A 16 -0.43 -2.71 -9.27
N GLY A 17 -1.53 -2.00 -9.02
CA GLY A 17 -2.80 -2.61 -8.62
C GLY A 17 -3.32 -3.64 -9.63
N PHE A 18 -3.20 -3.35 -10.93
CA PHE A 18 -3.53 -4.32 -11.99
C PHE A 18 -2.65 -5.57 -11.92
N ALA A 19 -1.33 -5.39 -11.77
CA ALA A 19 -0.40 -6.51 -11.72
C ALA A 19 -0.58 -7.39 -10.47
N VAL A 20 -0.88 -6.78 -9.32
CA VAL A 20 -1.24 -7.52 -8.10
C VAL A 20 -2.52 -8.30 -8.31
N SER A 21 -3.56 -7.67 -8.86
CA SER A 21 -4.84 -8.35 -9.15
C SER A 21 -4.66 -9.54 -10.09
N LYS A 22 -3.87 -9.35 -11.15
CA LYS A 22 -3.50 -10.42 -12.09
C LYS A 22 -2.76 -11.56 -11.39
N SER A 23 -1.76 -11.25 -10.58
CA SER A 23 -0.97 -12.25 -9.86
C SER A 23 -1.80 -13.08 -8.89
N LEU A 24 -2.84 -12.53 -8.28
CA LEU A 24 -3.75 -13.28 -7.41
C LEU A 24 -4.69 -14.20 -8.20
N LEU A 25 -5.21 -13.73 -9.34
CA LEU A 25 -6.08 -14.53 -10.21
C LEU A 25 -5.35 -15.69 -10.90
N GLU A 26 -4.05 -15.52 -11.14
CA GLU A 26 -3.14 -16.51 -11.75
C GLU A 26 -2.43 -17.38 -10.70
N ASP A 27 -2.75 -17.23 -9.40
CA ASP A 27 -2.15 -18.01 -8.33
C ASP A 27 -2.33 -19.53 -8.57
N PRO A 28 -1.23 -20.31 -8.72
CA PRO A 28 -1.31 -21.73 -9.06
C PRO A 28 -1.97 -22.58 -7.97
N ASP A 29 -1.92 -22.13 -6.71
CA ASP A 29 -2.60 -22.81 -5.60
C ASP A 29 -4.13 -22.66 -5.69
N GLY A 30 -4.61 -21.78 -6.58
CA GLY A 30 -6.03 -21.55 -6.85
C GLY A 30 -6.75 -20.89 -5.68
N GLY A 31 -7.92 -20.30 -5.98
CA GLY A 31 -8.85 -19.87 -4.94
C GLY A 31 -8.72 -18.42 -4.50
N TRP A 32 -8.39 -17.48 -5.39
CA TRP A 32 -8.67 -16.06 -5.15
C TRP A 32 -9.89 -15.59 -5.95
N GLU A 33 -10.81 -14.95 -5.25
CA GLU A 33 -11.82 -14.05 -5.81
C GLU A 33 -11.33 -12.61 -5.63
N VAL A 34 -11.11 -11.91 -6.73
CA VAL A 34 -10.48 -10.59 -6.72
C VAL A 34 -11.48 -9.53 -7.14
N TYR A 35 -11.76 -8.61 -6.23
CA TYR A 35 -12.59 -7.44 -6.42
C TYR A 35 -11.72 -6.21 -6.68
N ILE A 36 -11.80 -5.68 -7.89
CA ILE A 36 -11.09 -4.46 -8.30
C ILE A 36 -12.03 -3.28 -8.12
N LEU A 37 -11.64 -2.36 -7.23
CA LEU A 37 -12.32 -1.08 -7.08
C LEU A 37 -11.75 -0.05 -8.05
N TYR A 38 -12.64 0.57 -8.81
CA TYR A 38 -12.29 1.57 -9.83
C TYR A 38 -13.10 2.85 -9.69
N HIS A 39 -12.53 3.97 -10.13
CA HIS A 39 -13.22 5.27 -10.14
C HIS A 39 -13.86 5.57 -11.51
N SER A 40 -13.07 5.62 -12.58
CA SER A 40 -13.53 6.14 -13.88
C SER A 40 -14.05 5.07 -14.86
N SER A 41 -13.23 4.08 -15.24
CA SER A 41 -13.63 3.06 -16.23
C SER A 41 -12.96 1.71 -15.99
N PRO A 42 -13.71 0.60 -16.06
CA PRO A 42 -13.18 -0.75 -15.92
C PRO A 42 -12.87 -1.42 -17.27
N TYR A 43 -13.14 -0.78 -18.42
CA TYR A 43 -13.17 -1.45 -19.73
C TYR A 43 -11.86 -2.19 -20.08
N LYS A 44 -10.70 -1.60 -19.81
CA LYS A 44 -9.41 -2.26 -20.09
C LYS A 44 -9.19 -3.48 -19.20
N VAL A 45 -9.58 -3.41 -17.93
CA VAL A 45 -9.40 -4.51 -16.98
C VAL A 45 -10.43 -5.61 -17.16
N SER A 46 -11.66 -5.29 -17.57
CA SER A 46 -12.69 -6.30 -17.83
C SER A 46 -12.33 -7.24 -18.97
N GLN A 47 -11.60 -6.75 -19.99
CA GLN A 47 -11.08 -7.58 -21.07
C GLN A 47 -9.85 -8.38 -20.66
N ALA A 48 -8.91 -7.76 -19.93
CA ALA A 48 -7.66 -8.38 -19.57
C ALA A 48 -7.78 -9.39 -18.42
N LEU A 49 -8.69 -9.15 -17.48
CA LEU A 49 -8.93 -9.97 -16.28
C LEU A 49 -10.43 -10.30 -16.19
N PRO A 50 -10.98 -11.14 -17.09
CA PRO A 50 -12.42 -11.44 -17.13
C PRO A 50 -12.95 -12.19 -15.89
N ARG A 51 -12.04 -12.75 -15.06
CA ARG A 51 -12.36 -13.40 -13.79
C ARG A 51 -12.40 -12.42 -12.60
N ALA A 52 -12.02 -11.16 -12.78
CA ALA A 52 -12.08 -10.16 -11.73
C ALA A 52 -13.51 -9.63 -11.57
N HIS A 53 -13.94 -9.43 -10.33
CA HIS A 53 -15.16 -8.70 -10.01
C HIS A 53 -14.85 -7.20 -10.03
N LEU A 54 -15.67 -6.40 -10.71
CA LEU A 54 -15.42 -4.97 -10.90
C LEU A 54 -16.49 -4.20 -10.15
N LYS A 55 -16.09 -3.38 -9.18
CA LYS A 55 -17.00 -2.52 -8.41
C LYS A 55 -16.54 -1.07 -8.50
N GLN A 56 -17.43 -0.17 -8.88
CA GLN A 56 -17.11 1.25 -8.89
C GLN A 56 -17.13 1.77 -7.45
N ALA A 57 -16.07 2.46 -7.03
CA ALA A 57 -16.01 3.09 -5.72
C ALA A 57 -15.08 4.32 -5.77
N ASP A 58 -15.54 5.41 -5.15
CA ASP A 58 -14.72 6.57 -4.87
C ASP A 58 -14.09 6.42 -3.48
N VAL A 59 -12.78 6.22 -3.45
CA VAL A 59 -12.02 6.05 -2.20
C VAL A 59 -11.96 7.32 -1.35
N THR A 60 -12.32 8.48 -1.90
CA THR A 60 -12.44 9.74 -1.15
C THR A 60 -13.78 9.89 -0.44
N SER A 61 -14.77 9.05 -0.78
CA SER A 61 -16.09 9.01 -0.15
C SER A 61 -16.20 7.81 0.79
N TRP A 62 -16.36 8.10 2.09
CA TRP A 62 -16.61 7.05 3.09
C TRP A 62 -17.83 6.20 2.74
N GLN A 63 -18.93 6.82 2.32
CA GLN A 63 -20.16 6.11 1.97
C GLN A 63 -19.94 5.18 0.76
N SER A 64 -19.23 5.64 -0.26
CA SER A 64 -18.92 4.82 -1.43
C SER A 64 -18.02 3.63 -1.06
N LEU A 65 -16.95 3.90 -0.31
CA LEU A 65 -15.97 2.87 0.06
C LEU A 65 -16.56 1.83 1.03
N SER A 66 -17.24 2.27 2.08
CA SER A 66 -17.89 1.37 3.05
C SER A 66 -18.96 0.50 2.40
N LYS A 67 -19.77 1.07 1.49
CA LYS A 67 -20.72 0.29 0.71
C LYS A 67 -20.03 -0.78 -0.14
N ALA A 68 -18.95 -0.43 -0.84
CA ALA A 68 -18.24 -1.40 -1.66
C ALA A 68 -17.69 -2.57 -0.83
N PHE A 69 -17.15 -2.30 0.36
CA PHE A 69 -16.69 -3.34 1.28
C PHE A 69 -17.86 -4.17 1.85
N SER A 70 -18.98 -3.54 2.23
CA SER A 70 -20.18 -4.23 2.71
C SER A 70 -20.71 -5.19 1.64
N ASP A 71 -20.85 -4.71 0.40
CA ASP A 71 -21.35 -5.53 -0.71
C ASP A 71 -20.45 -6.74 -0.96
N VAL A 72 -19.11 -6.59 -0.91
CA VAL A 72 -18.18 -7.72 -1.05
C VAL A 72 -18.34 -8.72 0.08
N PHE A 73 -18.45 -8.23 1.32
CA PHE A 73 -18.59 -9.10 2.49
C PHE A 73 -19.95 -9.80 2.53
N GLU A 74 -21.03 -9.15 2.11
CA GLU A 74 -22.36 -9.74 1.97
C GLU A 74 -22.39 -10.83 0.89
N GLU A 75 -21.67 -10.64 -0.22
CA GLU A 75 -21.58 -11.61 -1.31
C GLU A 75 -20.75 -12.85 -0.95
N THR A 76 -19.65 -12.66 -0.21
CA THR A 76 -18.61 -13.70 -0.05
C THR A 76 -18.51 -14.26 1.38
N GLY A 77 -18.99 -13.51 2.37
CA GLY A 77 -18.86 -13.82 3.80
C GLY A 77 -17.41 -13.76 4.33
N ARG A 78 -16.46 -13.20 3.56
CA ARG A 78 -15.03 -13.23 3.89
C ARG A 78 -14.25 -12.08 3.24
N LEU A 79 -13.15 -11.68 3.87
CA LEU A 79 -12.14 -10.81 3.26
C LEU A 79 -10.76 -11.21 3.80
N ASP A 80 -9.85 -11.67 2.92
CA ASP A 80 -8.53 -12.18 3.30
C ASP A 80 -7.39 -11.19 2.97
N PHE A 81 -7.58 -10.34 1.96
CA PHE A 81 -6.55 -9.40 1.53
C PHE A 81 -7.13 -8.08 1.04
N VAL A 82 -6.50 -6.97 1.43
CA VAL A 82 -6.80 -5.64 0.90
C VAL A 82 -5.50 -5.01 0.42
N PHE A 83 -5.49 -4.58 -0.84
CA PHE A 83 -4.42 -3.75 -1.39
C PHE A 83 -4.93 -2.33 -1.61
N ALA A 84 -4.71 -1.47 -0.61
CA ALA A 84 -5.04 -0.05 -0.64
C ALA A 84 -4.04 0.72 -1.51
N ASN A 85 -4.20 0.63 -2.83
CA ASN A 85 -3.25 1.14 -3.82
C ASN A 85 -3.74 2.39 -4.57
N ALA A 86 -5.04 2.68 -4.56
CA ALA A 86 -5.58 3.88 -5.18
C ALA A 86 -4.86 5.14 -4.65
N GLY A 87 -4.40 5.98 -5.57
CA GLY A 87 -3.71 7.22 -5.25
C GLY A 87 -3.51 8.06 -6.48
N VAL A 88 -3.31 9.36 -6.27
CA VAL A 88 -2.98 10.34 -7.29
C VAL A 88 -1.66 11.00 -6.94
N LEU A 89 -0.88 11.36 -7.95
CA LEU A 89 0.27 12.24 -7.74
C LEU A 89 -0.24 13.67 -7.64
N PHE A 90 0.22 14.39 -6.62
CA PHE A 90 -0.07 15.82 -6.50
C PHE A 90 1.07 16.59 -7.17
N THR A 91 0.77 17.28 -8.27
CA THR A 91 1.76 17.98 -9.13
C THR A 91 1.68 19.50 -9.01
N THR A 92 1.04 20.03 -7.96
CA THR A 92 1.00 21.47 -7.73
C THR A 92 2.28 21.93 -7.05
N ASP A 93 2.91 22.97 -7.60
CA ASP A 93 4.03 23.65 -6.95
C ASP A 93 3.53 24.34 -5.68
N PHE A 94 3.95 23.79 -4.53
CA PHE A 94 3.59 24.31 -3.21
C PHE A 94 4.18 25.69 -2.95
N PHE A 95 5.26 26.05 -3.62
CA PHE A 95 5.98 27.32 -3.45
C PHE A 95 5.70 28.32 -4.59
N ALA A 96 4.87 27.97 -5.58
CA ALA A 96 4.54 28.88 -6.65
C ALA A 96 3.83 30.12 -6.10
N ASP A 97 4.39 31.30 -6.43
CA ASP A 97 3.70 32.56 -6.25
C ASP A 97 2.46 32.56 -7.17
N MET A 98 1.31 33.10 -6.71
CA MET A 98 0.04 33.12 -7.46
C MET A 98 0.10 33.99 -8.74
N THR A 99 1.30 34.39 -9.16
CA THR A 99 1.61 35.37 -10.20
C THR A 99 1.96 34.77 -11.56
N GLY A 100 1.85 33.45 -11.73
CA GLY A 100 1.55 32.86 -13.05
C GLY A 100 2.70 32.27 -13.88
N ASN A 101 3.77 31.78 -13.26
CA ASN A 101 4.73 30.89 -13.93
C ASN A 101 4.94 29.61 -13.10
N THR A 102 4.14 28.57 -13.36
CA THR A 102 4.29 27.26 -12.73
C THR A 102 5.16 26.35 -13.59
N ILE A 103 6.29 25.90 -13.06
CA ILE A 103 6.93 24.65 -13.50
C ILE A 103 6.17 23.55 -12.75
N GLU A 104 5.54 22.60 -13.44
CA GLU A 104 4.93 21.43 -12.79
C GLU A 104 6.04 20.61 -12.13
N PRO A 105 6.17 20.60 -10.79
CA PRO A 105 7.20 19.82 -10.16
C PRO A 105 6.72 18.37 -10.12
N ILE A 106 7.53 17.48 -10.68
CA ILE A 106 7.28 16.05 -10.67
C ILE A 106 8.00 15.48 -9.45
N ASP A 107 7.24 14.93 -8.50
CA ASP A 107 7.82 14.17 -7.39
C ASP A 107 7.93 12.69 -7.73
N MET A 108 9.19 12.26 -7.87
CA MET A 108 9.60 10.89 -8.18
C MET A 108 10.35 10.25 -7.01
N SER A 109 10.39 10.94 -5.86
CA SER A 109 10.99 10.36 -4.67
C SER A 109 10.17 9.15 -4.23
N PRO A 110 10.81 8.10 -3.70
CA PRO A 110 10.06 7.01 -3.08
C PRO A 110 9.17 7.60 -1.99
N VAL A 111 8.00 6.97 -1.79
CA VAL A 111 6.86 7.39 -0.94
C VAL A 111 7.22 8.04 0.41
N ASP A 112 8.39 7.75 0.99
CA ASP A 112 8.84 8.18 2.31
C ASP A 112 10.10 9.07 2.33
N TYR A 113 10.56 9.58 1.19
CA TYR A 113 11.64 10.56 1.15
C TYR A 113 11.05 11.96 1.05
N ALA A 114 11.57 12.87 1.87
CA ALA A 114 11.15 14.26 1.80
C ALA A 114 11.54 14.84 0.43
N SER A 115 10.55 15.18 -0.37
CA SER A 115 10.73 15.82 -1.66
C SER A 115 10.35 17.29 -1.57
N GLN A 116 11.31 18.15 -1.89
CA GLN A 116 11.01 19.57 -2.09
C GLN A 116 10.08 19.81 -3.30
N PHE A 117 9.95 18.82 -4.19
CA PHE A 117 9.18 18.92 -5.43
C PHE A 117 7.70 18.53 -5.25
N ALA A 118 7.34 17.66 -4.30
CA ALA A 118 5.94 17.54 -3.85
C ALA A 118 5.84 17.34 -2.33
N PRO A 119 6.03 18.42 -1.55
CA PRO A 119 6.00 18.34 -0.09
C PRO A 119 4.64 17.86 0.44
N VAL A 120 3.54 18.20 -0.23
CA VAL A 120 2.19 17.72 0.14
C VAL A 120 2.07 16.22 -0.06
N TYR A 121 2.51 15.70 -1.22
CA TYR A 121 2.48 14.28 -1.49
C TYR A 121 3.36 13.52 -0.48
N SER A 122 4.61 13.94 -0.30
CA SER A 122 5.54 13.39 0.70
C SER A 122 4.92 13.37 2.11
N ALA A 123 4.29 14.47 2.55
CA ALA A 123 3.64 14.55 3.85
C ALA A 123 2.47 13.57 4.00
N THR A 124 1.60 13.48 2.99
CA THR A 124 0.46 12.54 3.03
C THR A 124 0.93 11.09 3.08
N LYS A 125 2.00 10.75 2.37
CA LYS A 125 2.55 9.39 2.32
C LYS A 125 3.29 8.99 3.59
N ALA A 126 4.08 9.90 4.17
CA ALA A 126 4.61 9.72 5.52
C ALA A 126 3.47 9.52 6.56
N GLY A 127 2.36 10.24 6.40
CA GLY A 127 1.15 10.07 7.21
C GLY A 127 0.54 8.66 7.09
N VAL A 128 0.51 8.07 5.88
CA VAL A 128 0.03 6.69 5.67
C VAL A 128 0.92 5.68 6.40
N VAL A 129 2.25 5.82 6.33
CA VAL A 129 3.18 4.92 7.03
C VAL A 129 3.04 5.04 8.54
N HIS A 130 2.89 6.26 9.05
CA HIS A 130 2.67 6.48 10.47
C HIS A 130 1.33 5.91 10.94
N PHE A 131 0.25 6.16 10.19
CA PHE A 131 -1.07 5.58 10.48
C PHE A 131 -1.03 4.04 10.48
N MET A 132 -0.38 3.43 9.50
CA MET A 132 -0.20 1.98 9.43
C MET A 132 0.49 1.44 10.69
N ARG A 133 1.57 2.07 11.15
CA ARG A 133 2.27 1.68 12.37
C ARG A 133 1.38 1.79 13.61
N SER A 134 0.57 2.85 13.71
CA SER A 134 -0.35 3.06 14.84
C SER A 134 -1.44 1.99 14.96
N ILE A 135 -1.91 1.41 13.85
CA ILE A 135 -3.00 0.41 13.86
C ILE A 135 -2.52 -1.04 13.79
N ALA A 136 -1.28 -1.30 13.34
CA ALA A 136 -0.84 -2.65 13.00
C ALA A 136 -0.76 -3.58 14.20
N LYS A 137 -0.16 -3.13 15.31
CA LYS A 137 -0.03 -3.92 16.53
C LYS A 137 -1.39 -4.30 17.13
N PRO A 138 -2.31 -3.35 17.44
CA PRO A 138 -3.59 -3.70 18.03
C PRO A 138 -4.42 -4.61 17.10
N LEU A 139 -4.45 -4.36 15.79
CA LEU A 139 -5.16 -5.22 14.84
C LEU A 139 -4.59 -6.64 14.77
N PHE A 140 -3.26 -6.79 14.83
CA PHE A 140 -2.64 -8.10 14.85
C PHE A 140 -2.96 -8.86 16.14
N GLN A 141 -2.86 -8.21 17.30
CA GLN A 141 -3.10 -8.86 18.60
C GLN A 141 -4.57 -9.26 18.79
N THR A 142 -5.51 -8.42 18.34
CA THR A 142 -6.94 -8.63 18.59
C THR A 142 -7.65 -9.43 17.50
N HIS A 143 -7.21 -9.32 16.25
CA HIS A 143 -7.90 -9.92 15.09
C HIS A 143 -6.98 -10.77 14.20
N GLY A 144 -5.68 -10.85 14.49
CA GLY A 144 -4.71 -11.54 13.63
C GLY A 144 -4.46 -10.85 12.29
N VAL A 145 -4.92 -9.60 12.12
CA VAL A 145 -4.79 -8.85 10.86
C VAL A 145 -3.42 -8.19 10.78
N ARG A 146 -2.66 -8.51 9.74
CA ARG A 146 -1.35 -7.91 9.47
C ARG A 146 -1.50 -6.72 8.53
N VAL A 147 -1.01 -5.56 8.95
CA VAL A 147 -1.00 -4.33 8.14
C VAL A 147 0.44 -3.94 7.84
N HIS A 148 0.71 -3.61 6.57
CA HIS A 148 2.03 -3.23 6.08
C HIS A 148 1.91 -2.05 5.12
N ALA A 149 3.01 -1.31 4.93
CA ALA A 149 3.17 -0.34 3.88
C ALA A 149 4.27 -0.80 2.91
N ILE A 150 4.02 -0.66 1.61
CA ILE A 150 5.03 -0.86 0.57
C ILE A 150 5.39 0.51 0.02
N CYS A 151 6.68 0.82 0.05
CA CYS A 151 7.24 2.10 -0.33
C CYS A 151 8.08 1.90 -1.59
N PRO A 152 7.46 1.82 -2.78
CA PRO A 152 8.18 1.63 -4.02
C PRO A 152 9.02 2.86 -4.34
N GLY A 153 10.23 2.64 -4.87
CA GLY A 153 10.93 3.66 -5.67
C GLY A 153 10.24 3.87 -7.03
N ALA A 154 10.98 4.41 -7.99
CA ALA A 154 10.44 4.71 -9.32
C ALA A 154 9.97 3.42 -10.04
N VAL A 155 8.66 3.29 -10.24
CA VAL A 155 8.06 2.23 -11.05
C VAL A 155 7.41 2.88 -12.27
N HIS A 156 7.78 2.42 -13.47
CA HIS A 156 7.22 2.96 -14.71
C HIS A 156 5.72 2.61 -14.80
N THR A 157 4.88 3.56 -14.43
CA THR A 157 3.41 3.45 -14.44
C THR A 157 2.78 4.64 -15.16
N THR A 158 1.50 4.53 -15.48
CA THR A 158 0.73 5.61 -16.14
C THR A 158 0.43 6.80 -15.23
N LEU A 159 0.92 6.80 -13.99
CA LEU A 159 0.70 7.88 -13.02
C LEU A 159 1.48 9.15 -13.40
N VAL A 160 2.58 8.99 -14.15
CA VAL A 160 3.46 10.07 -14.61
C VAL A 160 3.56 9.99 -16.13
N SER A 161 3.69 11.14 -16.80
CA SER A 161 3.71 11.19 -18.27
C SER A 161 4.98 10.53 -18.84
N SER A 162 4.88 9.94 -20.03
CA SER A 162 6.01 9.28 -20.71
C SER A 162 7.19 10.23 -20.98
N ALA A 163 6.91 11.52 -21.18
CA ALA A 163 7.94 12.54 -21.40
C ALA A 163 8.83 12.73 -20.16
N VAL A 164 8.24 12.62 -18.97
CA VAL A 164 8.97 12.71 -17.71
C VAL A 164 9.82 11.47 -17.49
N TRP A 165 9.29 10.29 -17.79
CA TRP A 165 10.05 9.05 -17.67
C TRP A 165 11.26 8.98 -18.60
N ALA A 166 11.20 9.61 -19.77
CA ALA A 166 12.32 9.68 -20.71
C ALA A 166 13.51 10.50 -20.19
N ALA A 167 13.32 11.31 -19.14
CA ALA A 167 14.39 12.09 -18.52
C ALA A 167 15.21 11.30 -17.47
N PHE A 168 14.79 10.08 -17.11
CA PHE A 168 15.45 9.26 -16.09
C PHE A 168 16.30 8.13 -16.70
N PRO A 169 17.48 7.81 -16.12
CA PRO A 169 18.22 6.61 -16.48
C PRO A 169 17.38 5.36 -16.28
N ILE A 170 17.36 4.46 -17.25
CA ILE A 170 16.54 3.23 -17.25
C ILE A 170 16.87 2.34 -16.04
N GLU A 171 18.09 2.41 -15.52
CA GLU A 171 18.57 1.67 -14.36
C GLU A 171 17.91 2.14 -13.04
N SER A 172 17.19 3.27 -13.05
CA SER A 172 16.53 3.84 -11.88
C SER A 172 15.16 3.18 -11.59
N PHE A 173 14.69 2.33 -12.50
CA PHE A 173 13.33 1.79 -12.46
C PHE A 173 13.25 0.41 -11.83
N ILE A 174 12.29 0.24 -10.94
CA ILE A 174 11.92 -1.04 -10.35
C ILE A 174 10.87 -1.71 -11.24
N SER A 175 10.94 -3.03 -11.38
CA SER A 175 9.91 -3.76 -12.10
C SER A 175 8.65 -3.85 -11.27
N VAL A 176 7.49 -3.73 -11.91
CA VAL A 176 6.20 -4.06 -11.27
C VAL A 176 6.20 -5.49 -10.73
N LYS A 177 6.97 -6.40 -11.35
CA LYS A 177 7.14 -7.79 -10.89
C LYS A 177 7.79 -7.86 -9.49
N ASP A 178 8.73 -6.98 -9.20
CA ASP A 178 9.42 -6.96 -7.89
C ASP A 178 8.45 -6.52 -6.80
N ILE A 179 7.59 -5.53 -7.09
CA ILE A 179 6.52 -5.11 -6.17
C ILE A 179 5.54 -6.26 -5.92
N VAL A 180 5.11 -6.95 -6.97
CA VAL A 180 4.22 -8.12 -6.85
C VAL A 180 4.88 -9.21 -6.00
N ALA A 181 6.17 -9.50 -6.20
CA ALA A 181 6.90 -10.48 -5.40
C ALA A 181 6.93 -10.10 -3.91
N VAL A 182 7.16 -8.82 -3.59
CA VAL A 182 7.12 -8.32 -2.21
C VAL A 182 5.71 -8.45 -1.61
N VAL A 183 4.66 -8.09 -2.35
CA VAL A 183 3.26 -8.28 -1.91
C VAL A 183 3.01 -9.75 -1.57
N ARG A 184 3.34 -10.67 -2.47
CA ARG A 184 3.16 -12.12 -2.28
C ARG A 184 3.95 -12.64 -1.08
N HIS A 185 5.16 -12.15 -0.88
CA HIS A 185 6.00 -12.55 0.26
C HIS A 185 5.46 -12.02 1.59
N LEU A 186 4.96 -10.78 1.62
CA LEU A 186 4.26 -10.22 2.79
C LEU A 186 2.99 -11.03 3.11
N MET A 187 2.23 -11.46 2.10
CA MET A 187 1.05 -12.30 2.29
C MET A 187 1.37 -13.70 2.83
N SER A 188 2.52 -14.28 2.47
CA SER A 188 2.92 -15.63 2.87
C SER A 188 3.06 -15.77 4.40
N ASP A 189 3.12 -17.01 4.90
CA ASP A 189 3.47 -17.31 6.30
C ASP A 189 4.96 -17.60 6.49
N GLN A 190 5.80 -17.09 5.58
CA GLN A 190 7.26 -17.22 5.70
C GLN A 190 7.88 -16.02 6.44
N PRO A 191 8.97 -16.21 7.19
CA PRO A 191 9.78 -15.10 7.69
C PRO A 191 10.27 -14.22 6.55
N LEU A 192 10.32 -12.90 6.77
CA LEU A 192 10.86 -11.95 5.81
C LEU A 192 12.36 -11.78 6.06
N ILE A 193 13.16 -11.80 5.00
CA ILE A 193 14.58 -11.43 5.06
C ILE A 193 14.78 -10.32 4.03
N ASP A 194 15.31 -9.18 4.49
CA ASP A 194 15.60 -8.06 3.60
C ASP A 194 16.98 -8.18 2.94
N SER A 195 17.26 -7.30 1.98
CA SER A 195 18.51 -7.27 1.22
C SER A 195 19.73 -6.91 2.10
N ALA A 196 19.53 -6.37 3.31
CA ALA A 196 20.59 -6.14 4.28
C ALA A 196 20.83 -7.36 5.21
N GLY A 197 20.07 -8.45 5.02
CA GLY A 197 20.16 -9.67 5.83
C GLY A 197 19.37 -9.59 7.14
N ARG A 198 18.56 -8.55 7.36
CA ARG A 198 17.68 -8.46 8.53
C ARG A 198 16.55 -9.46 8.38
N ARG A 199 16.41 -10.35 9.36
CA ARG A 199 15.33 -11.33 9.43
C ARG A 199 14.21 -10.85 10.37
N ILE A 200 12.98 -10.89 9.88
CA ILE A 200 11.75 -10.67 10.65
C ILE A 200 11.01 -12.00 10.75
N ALA A 201 10.84 -12.47 11.97
CA ALA A 201 10.07 -13.68 12.26
C ALA A 201 8.57 -13.45 12.02
N LEU A 202 7.81 -14.52 11.80
CA LEU A 202 6.40 -14.43 11.38
C LEU A 202 5.52 -13.72 12.44
N GLU A 203 5.76 -14.02 13.71
CA GLU A 203 5.10 -13.44 14.87
C GLU A 203 5.32 -11.92 15.01
N SER A 204 6.36 -11.39 14.37
CA SER A 204 6.67 -9.96 14.33
C SER A 204 6.43 -9.36 12.94
N LYS A 205 5.86 -10.12 12.00
CA LYS A 205 5.64 -9.69 10.62
C LYS A 205 4.31 -8.92 10.49
N PHE A 206 4.21 -7.80 11.19
CA PHE A 206 3.15 -6.79 11.07
C PHE A 206 3.79 -5.40 11.25
N GLY A 207 3.11 -4.32 10.83
CA GLY A 207 3.61 -2.96 11.04
C GLY A 207 4.82 -2.56 10.18
N LEU A 208 5.18 -3.40 9.21
CA LEU A 208 6.38 -3.17 8.40
C LEU A 208 6.14 -2.13 7.30
N ALA A 209 7.05 -1.15 7.22
CA ALA A 209 7.24 -0.33 6.04
C ALA A 209 8.38 -0.93 5.21
N VAL A 210 8.05 -1.45 4.02
CA VAL A 210 8.99 -2.15 3.15
C VAL A 210 9.31 -1.28 1.95
N GLU A 211 10.55 -0.81 1.89
CA GLU A 211 11.09 -0.11 0.74
C GLU A 211 11.47 -1.12 -0.33
N VAL A 212 11.06 -0.86 -1.57
CA VAL A 212 11.49 -1.66 -2.72
C VAL A 212 12.30 -0.73 -3.61
N GLY A 213 13.58 -1.05 -3.76
CA GLY A 213 14.55 -0.35 -4.58
C GLY A 213 15.07 -1.25 -5.71
N THR A 214 15.90 -0.67 -6.58
CA THR A 214 16.51 -1.41 -7.72
C THR A 214 17.51 -2.48 -7.27
N THR A 215 18.01 -2.38 -6.04
CA THR A 215 18.95 -3.34 -5.42
C THR A 215 18.26 -4.36 -4.51
N GLY A 216 16.94 -4.29 -4.37
CA GLY A 216 16.14 -5.25 -3.61
C GLY A 216 15.20 -4.58 -2.60
N LEU A 217 14.91 -5.28 -1.50
CA LEU A 217 13.92 -4.85 -0.51
C LEU A 217 14.57 -4.52 0.83
N TYR A 218 14.08 -3.51 1.53
CA TYR A 218 14.64 -3.04 2.79
C TYR A 218 13.52 -2.71 3.78
N ILE A 219 13.70 -3.08 5.04
CA ILE A 219 12.73 -2.74 6.09
C ILE A 219 13.11 -1.38 6.68
N ARG A 220 12.19 -0.42 6.65
CA ARG A 220 12.43 0.90 7.24
C ARG A 220 12.22 0.86 8.75
N ASP A 221 13.21 1.37 9.46
CA ASP A 221 13.16 1.51 10.91
C ASP A 221 12.08 2.50 11.37
N GLU A 222 11.58 2.26 12.57
CA GLU A 222 10.71 3.20 13.29
C GLU A 222 11.49 4.41 13.80
N GLN A 223 10.77 5.50 14.09
CA GLN A 223 11.37 6.64 14.75
C GLN A 223 11.93 6.21 16.12
N LYS A 224 13.19 6.54 16.38
CA LYS A 224 13.78 6.33 17.70
C LYS A 224 13.18 7.32 18.68
N PHE A 225 12.83 6.85 19.88
CA PHE A 225 12.49 7.73 20.98
C PHE A 225 13.70 8.59 21.36
N SER A 226 13.44 9.83 21.78
CA SER A 226 14.48 10.75 22.26
C SER A 226 15.21 10.20 23.49
N ASP A 227 14.49 9.48 24.34
CA ASP A 227 14.95 8.94 25.60
C ASP A 227 14.02 7.80 26.08
N PRO A 228 14.44 7.02 27.09
CA PRO A 228 13.63 5.92 27.63
C PRO A 228 12.30 6.35 28.29
N VAL A 229 12.17 7.61 28.73
CA VAL A 229 10.94 8.10 29.38
C VAL A 229 9.86 8.32 28.32
N ALA A 230 10.21 8.88 27.17
CA ALA A 230 9.30 9.00 26.03
C ALA A 230 8.79 7.62 25.56
N GLN A 231 9.68 6.61 25.48
CA GLN A 231 9.30 5.24 25.15
C GLN A 231 8.33 4.64 26.18
N SER A 232 8.64 4.80 27.47
CA SER A 232 7.81 4.26 28.56
C SER A 232 6.44 4.93 28.62
N SER A 233 6.36 6.23 28.31
CA SER A 233 5.11 6.99 28.31
C SER A 233 4.13 6.47 27.27
N LEU A 234 4.61 6.13 26.07
CA LEU A 234 3.77 5.52 25.03
C LEU A 234 3.33 4.10 25.44
N ALA A 235 4.23 3.33 26.05
CA ALA A 235 3.90 1.98 26.51
C ALA A 235 2.77 1.97 27.56
N VAL A 236 2.75 2.94 28.48
CA VAL A 236 1.66 3.10 29.47
C VAL A 236 0.32 3.38 28.78
N LEU A 237 0.28 4.25 27.77
CA LEU A 237 -0.94 4.54 27.02
C LEU A 237 -1.49 3.27 26.36
N SER A 238 -0.63 2.46 25.75
CA SER A 238 -1.04 1.18 25.15
C SER A 238 -1.57 0.19 26.20
N MET A 239 -0.99 0.13 27.40
CA MET A 239 -1.46 -0.75 28.48
C MET A 239 -2.83 -0.33 29.02
N LEU A 240 -3.09 0.99 29.11
CA LEU A 240 -4.40 1.50 29.54
C LEU A 240 -5.51 1.08 28.56
N GLU A 241 -5.25 1.13 27.26
CA GLU A 241 -6.20 0.66 26.24
C GLU A 241 -6.52 -0.83 26.38
N GLU A 242 -5.50 -1.68 26.58
CA GLU A 242 -5.67 -3.13 26.79
C GLU A 242 -6.52 -3.44 28.04
N SER A 243 -6.36 -2.66 29.12
CA SER A 243 -7.15 -2.85 30.36
C SER A 243 -8.61 -2.42 30.27
N THR A 244 -8.96 -1.53 29.32
CA THR A 244 -10.34 -1.05 29.14
C THR A 244 -11.21 -1.95 28.26
N THR A 245 -10.62 -2.93 27.58
CA THR A 245 -11.33 -3.91 26.74
C THR A 245 -11.76 -5.18 27.48
N GLU A 246 -11.49 -5.29 28.79
CA GLU A 246 -11.85 -6.44 29.64
C GLU A 246 -13.09 -6.23 30.54
N GLU A 247 -13.83 -5.12 30.41
CA GLU A 247 -15.14 -4.89 31.06
C GLU A 247 -16.33 -5.03 30.09
#